data_AF-A0A2N3T1B7-F1
#
_entry.id   AF-A0A2N3T1B7-F1
#
_cell.length_a   1.000
_cell.length_b   1.000
_cell.length_c   1.000
_cell.angle_alpha   90.00
_cell.angle_beta   90.00
_cell.angle_gamma   90.00
#
_symmetry.space_group_name_H-M   'P 1'
#
loop_
_entity.id
_entity.type
_entity.pdbx_description
1 polymer ?
#
loop_
_entity_poly.entity_id
_entity_poly.type
_entity_poly.pdbx_seq_one_letter_code
_entity_poly.pdbx_strand_id
1 'polypeptide(L)'
;MNRYNNIHILMYTFLTVILFSCKHGEGEYHSITDKIEAKSKNYHGTSISSEQYLEGIKTIKITEGEHTFLIPERKSEIKSYACTECHTKPIEKLKSEDPSKKAHWDIKLAHADLNTMNCITCHNGNDMDNLTSLTGSDIDFNRSYTLCSQCHSKQFKDWKGGAHGKKLGGWAPPRASMTCVNCHNPHNPGFETRWPAGYNTQKVKERE
;
A
#
# COMPACT_ATOMS: atom_id res chain seq x y z
N MET A 1 66.73 15.56 42.64
CA MET A 1 65.59 15.11 41.79
C MET A 1 65.12 16.28 40.96
N ASN A 2 65.24 16.15 39.64
CA ASN A 2 65.20 17.26 38.69
C ASN A 2 63.74 17.73 38.46
N ARG A 3 63.37 18.91 38.99
CA ARG A 3 61.99 19.45 38.91
C ARG A 3 61.44 19.50 37.48
N TYR A 4 62.30 19.71 36.48
CA TYR A 4 61.95 19.68 35.07
C TYR A 4 61.50 18.30 34.57
N ASN A 5 62.15 17.21 35.00
CA ASN A 5 61.72 15.86 34.63
C ASN A 5 60.35 15.52 35.21
N ASN A 6 60.06 15.94 36.44
CA ASN A 6 58.75 15.70 37.06
C ASN A 6 57.63 16.48 36.35
N ILE A 7 57.91 17.70 35.87
CA ILE A 7 56.96 18.50 35.08
C ILE A 7 56.69 17.84 33.73
N HIS A 8 57.72 17.37 33.03
CA HIS A 8 57.52 16.65 31.77
C HIS A 8 56.74 15.35 31.97
N ILE A 9 57.03 14.58 33.02
CA ILE A 9 56.27 13.36 33.34
C ILE A 9 54.81 13.68 33.66
N LEU A 10 54.53 14.75 34.41
CA LEU A 10 53.16 15.23 34.66
C LEU A 10 52.46 15.69 33.37
N MET A 11 53.17 16.35 32.47
CA MET A 11 52.61 16.82 31.20
C MET A 11 52.31 15.64 30.25
N TYR A 12 53.20 14.65 30.17
CA TYR A 12 52.98 13.43 29.39
C TYR A 12 51.86 12.57 29.95
N THR A 13 51.76 12.44 31.29
CA THR A 13 50.65 11.73 31.93
C THR A 13 49.32 12.45 31.77
N PHE A 14 49.30 13.79 31.81
CA PHE A 14 48.10 14.56 31.51
C PHE A 14 47.69 14.43 30.03
N LEU A 15 48.66 14.46 29.10
CA LEU A 15 48.42 14.27 27.67
C LEU A 15 47.89 12.86 27.36
N THR A 16 48.43 11.81 28.00
CA THR A 16 47.90 10.45 27.83
C THR A 16 46.51 10.33 28.43
N VAL A 17 46.23 10.92 29.60
CA VAL A 17 44.88 10.93 30.17
C VAL A 17 43.89 11.62 29.22
N ILE A 18 44.24 12.75 28.60
CA ILE A 18 43.38 13.41 27.59
C ILE A 18 43.14 12.48 26.38
N LEU A 19 44.17 11.79 25.89
CA LEU A 19 44.06 10.88 24.74
C LEU A 19 43.24 9.61 25.06
N PHE A 20 43.25 9.13 26.31
CA PHE A 20 42.45 7.98 26.75
C PHE A 20 41.04 8.35 27.23
N SER A 21 40.80 9.60 27.66
CA SER A 21 39.50 10.08 28.14
C SER A 21 38.46 10.29 27.04
N CYS A 22 38.87 10.39 25.77
CA CYS A 22 37.96 10.48 24.61
C CYS A 22 37.48 9.11 24.08
N LYS A 23 37.69 8.02 24.84
CA LYS A 23 37.20 6.69 24.48
C LYS A 23 35.95 6.34 25.31
N HIS A 24 34.93 7.18 25.23
CA HIS A 24 33.59 6.84 25.72
C HIS A 24 32.71 6.49 24.52
N GLY A 25 32.38 5.21 24.39
CA GLY A 25 31.45 4.67 23.40
C GLY A 25 29.99 5.01 23.74
N GLU A 26 29.73 6.25 24.15
CA GLU A 26 28.39 6.75 24.45
C GLU A 26 28.09 7.91 23.49
N GLY A 27 27.61 7.57 22.29
CA GLY A 27 27.28 8.56 21.26
C GLY A 27 27.33 8.08 19.81
N GLU A 28 27.20 6.77 19.51
CA GLU A 28 27.32 6.28 18.12
C GLU A 28 26.33 6.89 17.13
N TYR A 29 25.24 7.51 17.59
CA TYR A 29 24.19 8.03 16.73
C TYR A 29 23.74 9.42 17.20
N HIS A 30 23.76 10.40 16.29
CA HIS A 30 23.31 11.76 16.56
C HIS A 30 21.79 11.93 16.46
N SER A 31 21.10 10.97 15.83
CA SER A 31 19.65 10.92 15.70
C SER A 31 19.12 9.47 15.66
N ILE A 32 17.80 9.32 15.84
CA ILE A 32 17.12 8.02 15.67
C ILE A 32 17.29 7.51 14.23
N THR A 33 17.28 8.41 13.24
CA THR A 33 17.50 8.05 11.83
C THR A 33 18.89 7.49 11.59
N ASP A 34 19.94 8.08 12.17
CA ASP A 34 21.31 7.56 12.04
C ASP A 34 21.44 6.17 12.67
N LYS A 35 20.76 5.98 13.81
CA LYS A 35 20.71 4.68 14.47
C LYS A 35 20.01 3.63 13.61
N ILE A 36 18.85 3.97 13.03
CA ILE A 36 18.13 3.06 12.14
C ILE A 36 18.99 2.74 10.92
N GLU A 37 19.59 3.74 10.28
CA GLU A 37 20.43 3.55 9.09
C GLU A 37 21.61 2.63 9.40
N ALA A 38 22.39 2.94 10.44
CA ALA A 38 23.55 2.16 10.81
C ALA A 38 23.20 0.72 11.22
N LYS A 39 22.11 0.52 11.99
CA LYS A 39 21.67 -0.83 12.37
C LYS A 39 21.05 -1.59 11.19
N SER A 40 20.46 -0.90 10.22
CA SER A 40 19.88 -1.52 9.01
C SER A 40 20.93 -2.04 8.03
N LYS A 41 22.15 -1.48 8.01
CA LYS A 41 23.26 -1.96 7.14
C LYS A 41 23.62 -3.43 7.38
N ASN A 42 23.43 -3.93 8.60
CA ASN A 42 23.73 -5.33 8.98
C ASN A 42 22.47 -6.23 8.98
N TYR A 43 21.35 -5.76 8.43
CA TYR A 43 20.13 -6.56 8.36
C TYR A 43 20.21 -7.51 7.16
N HIS A 44 20.26 -8.82 7.41
CA HIS A 44 20.34 -9.86 6.39
C HIS A 44 18.98 -10.49 6.03
N GLY A 45 17.87 -9.83 6.38
CA GLY A 45 16.53 -10.37 6.19
C GLY A 45 16.04 -11.22 7.36
N THR A 46 15.08 -12.08 7.08
CA THR A 46 14.47 -12.98 8.07
C THR A 46 14.33 -14.39 7.49
N SER A 47 14.40 -15.41 8.34
CA SER A 47 14.23 -16.82 7.95
C SER A 47 12.77 -17.24 7.84
N ILE A 48 11.83 -16.44 8.35
CA ILE A 48 10.40 -16.71 8.23
C ILE A 48 9.86 -16.20 6.89
N SER A 49 8.85 -16.89 6.36
CA SER A 49 8.18 -16.50 5.12
C SER A 49 6.67 -16.45 5.25
N SER A 50 6.05 -15.66 4.37
CA SER A 50 4.61 -15.55 4.23
C SER A 50 4.02 -16.47 3.15
N GLU A 51 4.84 -17.18 2.37
CA GLU A 51 4.42 -18.01 1.23
C GLU A 51 3.30 -18.99 1.58
N GLN A 52 3.41 -19.70 2.71
CA GLN A 52 2.40 -20.65 3.16
C GLN A 52 1.01 -20.01 3.35
N TYR A 53 0.95 -18.72 3.69
CA TYR A 53 -0.31 -18.01 3.89
C TYR A 53 -0.88 -17.41 2.60
N LEU A 54 -0.15 -17.52 1.49
CA LEU A 54 -0.57 -17.09 0.16
C LEU A 54 -1.03 -18.27 -0.70
N GLU A 55 -0.91 -19.50 -0.20
CA GLU A 55 -1.36 -20.68 -0.90
C GLU A 55 -2.86 -20.62 -1.22
N GLY A 56 -3.21 -20.92 -2.48
CA GLY A 56 -4.58 -20.82 -2.99
C GLY A 56 -5.04 -19.40 -3.35
N ILE A 57 -4.29 -18.35 -3.01
CA ILE A 57 -4.61 -16.98 -3.41
C ILE A 57 -3.94 -16.69 -4.76
N LYS A 58 -4.75 -16.44 -5.80
CA LYS A 58 -4.22 -15.93 -7.07
C LYS A 58 -3.64 -14.55 -6.86
N THR A 59 -2.35 -14.41 -7.07
CA THR A 59 -1.64 -13.13 -6.96
C THR A 59 -0.88 -12.82 -8.22
N ILE A 60 -0.66 -11.54 -8.47
CA ILE A 60 0.24 -11.05 -9.52
C ILE A 60 1.35 -10.22 -8.89
N LYS A 61 2.53 -10.28 -9.50
CA LYS A 61 3.68 -9.45 -9.11
C LYS A 61 3.60 -8.10 -9.82
N ILE A 62 3.76 -7.02 -9.06
CA ILE A 62 3.82 -5.67 -9.58
C ILE A 62 5.09 -4.97 -9.13
N THR A 63 5.50 -3.96 -9.89
CA THR A 63 6.64 -3.11 -9.59
C THR A 63 6.21 -1.66 -9.78
N GLU A 64 6.35 -0.86 -8.72
CA GLU A 64 6.02 0.56 -8.69
C GLU A 64 7.22 1.34 -8.13
N GLY A 65 7.97 2.00 -9.00
CA GLY A 65 9.27 2.57 -8.65
C GLY A 65 10.22 1.50 -8.10
N GLU A 66 10.75 1.71 -6.90
CA GLU A 66 11.68 0.78 -6.24
C GLU A 66 10.98 -0.38 -5.51
N HIS A 67 9.64 -0.38 -5.44
CA HIS A 67 8.89 -1.37 -4.68
C HIS A 67 8.36 -2.48 -5.60
N THR A 68 8.74 -3.72 -5.32
CA THR A 68 8.19 -4.92 -5.96
C THR A 68 7.51 -5.79 -4.92
N PHE A 69 6.24 -6.11 -5.15
CA PHE A 69 5.43 -6.92 -4.22
C PHE A 69 4.25 -7.58 -4.94
N LEU A 70 3.55 -8.48 -4.23
CA LEU A 70 2.39 -9.20 -4.75
C LEU A 70 1.09 -8.45 -4.43
N ILE A 71 0.13 -8.51 -5.34
CA ILE A 71 -1.26 -8.08 -5.11
C ILE A 71 -2.22 -9.21 -5.52
N PRO A 72 -3.42 -9.30 -4.92
CA PRO A 72 -4.41 -10.27 -5.38
C PRO A 72 -4.83 -9.95 -6.82
N GLU A 73 -5.01 -11.01 -7.60
CA GLU A 73 -5.66 -10.93 -8.90
C GLU A 73 -7.13 -10.52 -8.68
N ARG A 74 -7.66 -9.68 -9.56
CA ARG A 74 -9.01 -9.13 -9.47
C ARG A 74 -9.92 -9.62 -10.59
N LYS A 75 -9.42 -9.72 -11.83
CA LYS A 75 -10.25 -9.92 -13.02
C LYS A 75 -11.06 -11.22 -12.92
N SER A 76 -10.48 -12.30 -12.40
CA SER A 76 -11.20 -13.55 -12.19
C SER A 76 -12.23 -13.52 -11.06
N GLU A 77 -12.18 -12.52 -10.18
CA GLU A 77 -13.15 -12.29 -9.09
C GLU A 77 -14.31 -11.37 -9.53
N ILE A 78 -14.23 -10.77 -10.72
CA ILE A 78 -15.32 -9.95 -11.27
C ILE A 78 -16.43 -10.87 -11.77
N LYS A 79 -17.62 -10.72 -11.21
CA LYS A 79 -18.81 -11.44 -11.69
C LYS A 79 -19.10 -11.04 -13.14
N SER A 80 -19.30 -12.04 -13.99
CA SER A 80 -19.68 -11.87 -15.40
C SER A 80 -18.63 -11.15 -16.27
N TYR A 81 -17.35 -11.31 -15.96
CA TYR A 81 -16.27 -11.03 -16.90
C TYR A 81 -16.17 -12.18 -17.93
N ALA A 82 -15.98 -11.94 -19.24
CA ALA A 82 -15.70 -10.66 -19.89
C ALA A 82 -16.94 -9.78 -20.11
N CYS A 83 -16.78 -8.48 -19.89
CA CYS A 83 -17.84 -7.48 -20.02
C CYS A 83 -18.31 -7.37 -21.47
N THR A 84 -17.40 -7.54 -22.42
CA THR A 84 -17.65 -7.49 -23.88
C THR A 84 -18.62 -8.56 -24.38
N GLU A 85 -18.84 -9.64 -23.61
CA GLU A 85 -19.86 -10.65 -23.92
C GLU A 85 -21.28 -10.05 -23.99
N CYS A 86 -21.55 -9.03 -23.17
CA CYS A 86 -22.81 -8.27 -23.20
C CYS A 86 -22.65 -6.89 -23.86
N HIS A 87 -21.49 -6.25 -23.70
CA HIS A 87 -21.18 -4.94 -24.23
C HIS A 87 -20.67 -4.99 -25.69
N THR A 88 -21.53 -5.48 -26.59
CA THR A 88 -21.20 -5.70 -28.01
C THR A 88 -21.35 -4.47 -28.91
N LYS A 89 -21.91 -3.38 -28.38
CA LYS A 89 -22.17 -2.11 -29.08
C LYS A 89 -21.85 -0.92 -28.15
N PRO A 90 -21.66 0.29 -28.70
CA PRO A 90 -21.54 1.51 -27.89
C PRO A 90 -22.67 1.65 -26.87
N ILE A 91 -22.34 2.10 -25.67
CA ILE A 91 -23.24 2.19 -24.52
C ILE A 91 -24.49 3.03 -24.82
N GLU A 92 -24.34 4.09 -25.61
CA GLU A 92 -25.44 4.97 -26.01
C GLU A 92 -26.52 4.20 -26.78
N LYS A 93 -26.11 3.26 -27.64
CA LYS A 93 -27.03 2.40 -28.39
C LYS A 93 -27.67 1.37 -27.47
N LEU A 94 -26.89 0.70 -26.62
CA LEU A 94 -27.41 -0.29 -25.67
C LEU A 94 -28.40 0.33 -24.66
N LYS A 95 -28.20 1.58 -24.23
CA LYS A 95 -29.12 2.29 -23.34
C LYS A 95 -30.48 2.58 -23.97
N SER A 96 -30.54 2.70 -25.29
CA SER A 96 -31.77 2.96 -26.05
C SER A 96 -32.56 1.70 -26.37
N GLU A 97 -31.90 0.53 -26.31
CA GLU A 97 -32.54 -0.78 -26.41
C GLU A 97 -33.21 -1.12 -25.06
N ASP A 98 -34.33 -1.86 -25.10
CA ASP A 98 -35.22 -2.24 -23.98
C ASP A 98 -34.69 -1.95 -22.55
N PRO A 99 -35.23 -0.91 -21.86
CA PRO A 99 -34.77 -0.48 -20.54
C PRO A 99 -34.82 -1.56 -19.45
N SER A 100 -35.57 -2.64 -19.65
CA SER A 100 -35.76 -3.71 -18.68
C SER A 100 -34.58 -4.68 -18.55
N LYS A 101 -33.60 -4.64 -19.48
CA LYS A 101 -32.47 -5.60 -19.56
C LYS A 101 -31.14 -5.03 -19.04
N LYS A 102 -31.16 -4.20 -17.99
CA LYS A 102 -29.93 -3.59 -17.43
C LYS A 102 -29.36 -4.40 -16.27
N ALA A 103 -28.08 -4.81 -16.37
CA ALA A 103 -27.40 -5.57 -15.32
C ALA A 103 -26.86 -4.72 -14.15
N HIS A 104 -26.78 -3.39 -14.30
CA HIS A 104 -26.09 -2.48 -13.37
C HIS A 104 -26.97 -1.32 -12.88
N TRP A 105 -28.29 -1.51 -12.78
CA TRP A 105 -29.24 -0.43 -12.48
C TRP A 105 -29.16 0.11 -11.03
N ASP A 106 -28.57 -0.67 -10.14
CA ASP A 106 -28.42 -0.41 -8.72
C ASP A 106 -27.11 0.29 -8.36
N ILE A 107 -26.22 0.51 -9.33
CA ILE A 107 -24.93 1.17 -9.11
C ILE A 107 -25.10 2.70 -9.19
N LYS A 108 -24.81 3.38 -8.08
CA LYS A 108 -24.74 4.84 -8.00
C LYS A 108 -23.31 5.28 -7.73
N LEU A 109 -22.84 6.26 -8.50
CA LEU A 109 -21.53 6.88 -8.27
C LEU A 109 -21.66 7.96 -7.18
N ALA A 110 -21.03 7.71 -6.04
CA ALA A 110 -20.92 8.61 -4.90
C ALA A 110 -19.43 8.81 -4.56
N HIS A 111 -18.69 9.44 -5.48
CA HIS A 111 -17.24 9.61 -5.36
C HIS A 111 -16.80 11.06 -5.58
N ALA A 112 -17.03 11.60 -6.78
CA ALA A 112 -16.89 13.03 -7.10
C ALA A 112 -18.21 13.53 -7.71
N ASP A 113 -18.34 14.84 -7.89
CA ASP A 113 -19.49 15.40 -8.58
C ASP A 113 -19.53 14.95 -10.06
N LEU A 114 -20.73 14.94 -10.66
CA LEU A 114 -20.95 14.42 -12.00
C LEU A 114 -20.29 15.24 -13.12
N ASN A 115 -19.90 16.49 -12.85
CA ASN A 115 -19.15 17.30 -13.82
C ASN A 115 -17.66 16.96 -13.80
N THR A 116 -17.16 16.45 -12.68
CA THR A 116 -15.76 16.02 -12.53
C THR A 116 -15.56 14.57 -12.94
N MET A 117 -16.45 13.66 -12.52
CA MET A 117 -16.33 12.23 -12.83
C MET A 117 -17.68 11.59 -13.17
N ASN A 118 -17.64 10.68 -14.13
CA ASN A 118 -18.73 9.79 -14.47
C ASN A 118 -18.19 8.37 -14.73
N CYS A 119 -19.04 7.45 -15.18
CA CYS A 119 -18.66 6.06 -15.39
C CYS A 119 -17.47 5.92 -16.36
N ILE A 120 -17.45 6.70 -17.44
CA ILE A 120 -16.41 6.62 -18.49
C ILE A 120 -15.12 7.36 -18.12
N THR A 121 -15.08 8.06 -16.98
CA THR A 121 -13.84 8.59 -16.42
C THR A 121 -12.91 7.46 -15.97
N CYS A 122 -13.48 6.33 -15.55
CA CYS A 122 -12.73 5.17 -15.05
C CYS A 122 -12.86 3.95 -15.95
N HIS A 123 -14.02 3.74 -16.57
CA HIS A 123 -14.26 2.62 -17.49
C HIS A 123 -14.01 3.04 -18.94
N ASN A 124 -13.33 2.20 -19.71
CA ASN A 124 -13.18 2.46 -21.13
C ASN A 124 -14.53 2.24 -21.86
N GLY A 125 -15.10 3.31 -22.39
CA GLY A 125 -16.38 3.27 -23.13
C GLY A 125 -16.35 2.42 -24.41
N ASN A 126 -15.18 2.26 -25.00
CA ASN A 126 -14.96 1.51 -26.25
C ASN A 126 -14.52 0.06 -25.99
N ASP A 127 -14.01 -0.23 -24.80
CA ASP A 127 -13.56 -1.56 -24.38
C ASP A 127 -13.88 -1.80 -22.89
N MET A 128 -15.05 -2.38 -22.63
CA MET A 128 -15.52 -2.58 -21.24
C MET A 128 -14.72 -3.65 -20.47
N ASP A 129 -13.84 -4.41 -21.14
CA ASP A 129 -12.94 -5.34 -20.46
C ASP A 129 -11.75 -4.62 -19.82
N ASN A 130 -11.58 -3.33 -20.11
CA ASN A 130 -10.54 -2.48 -19.56
C ASN A 130 -11.07 -1.22 -18.89
N LEU A 131 -10.26 -0.71 -17.97
CA LEU A 131 -10.40 0.61 -17.38
C LEU A 131 -9.63 1.62 -18.25
N THR A 132 -9.87 2.91 -18.05
CA THR A 132 -9.18 3.97 -18.81
C THR A 132 -8.57 5.02 -17.89
N SER A 133 -7.36 5.46 -18.20
CA SER A 133 -6.72 6.58 -17.53
C SER A 133 -7.40 7.91 -17.91
N LEU A 134 -7.07 8.99 -17.19
CA LEU A 134 -7.52 10.34 -17.55
C LEU A 134 -7.00 10.79 -18.93
N THR A 135 -5.94 10.16 -19.44
CA THR A 135 -5.37 10.40 -20.76
C THR A 135 -5.84 9.39 -21.81
N GLY A 136 -6.79 8.51 -21.47
CA GLY A 136 -7.37 7.53 -22.39
C GLY A 136 -6.54 6.24 -22.57
N SER A 137 -5.53 5.99 -21.74
CA SER A 137 -4.72 4.77 -21.81
C SER A 137 -5.43 3.61 -21.10
N ASP A 138 -5.38 2.42 -21.69
CA ASP A 138 -6.01 1.24 -21.11
C ASP A 138 -5.32 0.78 -19.82
N ILE A 139 -6.14 0.40 -18.86
CA ILE A 139 -5.73 -0.11 -17.56
C ILE A 139 -6.44 -1.44 -17.32
N ASP A 140 -5.66 -2.50 -17.12
CA ASP A 140 -6.19 -3.80 -16.75
C ASP A 140 -6.85 -3.74 -15.36
N PHE A 141 -8.00 -4.41 -15.16
CA PHE A 141 -8.69 -4.48 -13.87
C PHE A 141 -7.81 -4.98 -12.71
N ASN A 142 -6.85 -5.87 -12.98
CA ASN A 142 -5.86 -6.33 -12.01
C ASN A 142 -4.96 -5.20 -11.50
N ARG A 143 -4.85 -4.12 -12.27
CA ARG A 143 -4.06 -2.92 -11.95
C ARG A 143 -4.94 -1.71 -11.66
N SER A 144 -6.21 -1.91 -11.30
CA SER A 144 -7.16 -0.83 -10.97
C SER A 144 -6.65 0.23 -9.97
N TYR A 145 -5.65 -0.08 -9.13
CA TYR A 145 -4.98 0.90 -8.27
C TYR A 145 -4.32 2.06 -9.04
N THR A 146 -3.94 1.86 -10.31
CA THR A 146 -3.34 2.90 -11.16
C THR A 146 -4.35 4.02 -11.41
N LEU A 147 -5.65 3.71 -11.56
CA LEU A 147 -6.70 4.71 -11.65
C LEU A 147 -6.70 5.63 -10.44
N CYS A 148 -6.73 5.02 -9.25
CA CYS A 148 -6.80 5.74 -7.99
C CYS A 148 -5.59 6.66 -7.80
N SER A 149 -4.40 6.19 -8.23
CA SER A 149 -3.14 6.93 -8.09
C SER A 149 -3.10 8.25 -8.85
N GLN A 150 -3.92 8.41 -9.90
CA GLN A 150 -3.98 9.64 -10.72
C GLN A 150 -4.47 10.84 -9.91
N CYS A 151 -5.27 10.62 -8.87
CA CYS A 151 -5.78 11.68 -8.00
C CYS A 151 -5.34 11.49 -6.53
N HIS A 152 -5.32 10.26 -6.03
CA HIS A 152 -4.97 9.92 -4.64
C HIS A 152 -3.49 9.58 -4.47
N SER A 153 -2.63 10.49 -4.91
CA SER A 153 -1.18 10.30 -4.95
C SER A 153 -0.56 10.02 -3.56
N LYS A 154 -1.07 10.68 -2.51
CA LYS A 154 -0.62 10.46 -1.12
C LYS A 154 -0.93 9.04 -0.64
N GLN A 155 -2.19 8.62 -0.76
CA GLN A 155 -2.63 7.29 -0.36
C GLN A 155 -1.92 6.21 -1.17
N PHE A 156 -1.71 6.45 -2.47
CA PHE A 156 -0.93 5.56 -3.32
C PHE A 156 0.53 5.45 -2.87
N LYS A 157 1.19 6.56 -2.51
CA LYS A 157 2.56 6.53 -1.97
C LYS A 157 2.63 5.73 -0.67
N ASP A 158 1.69 5.95 0.25
CA ASP A 158 1.62 5.22 1.51
C ASP A 158 1.34 3.72 1.29
N TRP A 159 0.44 3.39 0.35
CA TRP A 159 0.12 2.01 -0.02
C TRP A 159 1.33 1.32 -0.64
N LYS A 160 1.97 1.96 -1.61
CA LYS A 160 3.18 1.46 -2.28
C LYS A 160 4.30 1.19 -1.26
N GLY A 161 4.52 2.09 -0.31
CA GLY A 161 5.47 1.93 0.79
C GLY A 161 5.06 0.92 1.87
N GLY A 162 3.78 0.52 1.91
CA GLY A 162 3.24 -0.47 2.86
C GLY A 162 2.74 0.13 4.18
N ALA A 163 2.63 1.45 4.27
CA ALA A 163 2.00 2.16 5.38
C ALA A 163 0.47 2.19 5.27
N HIS A 164 -0.08 1.91 4.08
CA HIS A 164 -1.52 1.87 3.83
C HIS A 164 -1.93 0.55 3.17
N GLY A 165 -3.19 0.15 3.42
CA GLY A 165 -3.75 -1.12 2.95
C GLY A 165 -3.48 -2.28 3.92
N LYS A 166 -4.13 -3.42 3.64
CA LYS A 166 -4.01 -4.64 4.44
C LYS A 166 -3.09 -5.64 3.75
N LYS A 167 -2.12 -6.18 4.49
CA LYS A 167 -1.29 -7.29 3.99
C LYS A 167 -2.09 -8.58 3.91
N LEU A 168 -1.81 -9.37 2.88
CA LEU A 168 -2.30 -10.74 2.74
C LEU A 168 -1.26 -11.70 3.34
N GLY A 169 -1.73 -12.67 4.11
CA GLY A 169 -0.90 -13.68 4.76
C GLY A 169 -0.17 -13.17 6.01
N GLY A 170 0.86 -12.33 5.85
CA GLY A 170 1.72 -11.94 6.96
C GLY A 170 2.63 -10.72 6.70
N TRP A 171 3.56 -10.50 7.63
CA TRP A 171 4.52 -9.39 7.56
C TRP A 171 5.89 -9.78 7.01
N ALA A 172 6.18 -11.09 6.94
CA ALA A 172 7.40 -11.63 6.36
C ALA A 172 7.36 -11.57 4.82
N PRO A 173 8.51 -11.63 4.13
CA PRO A 173 8.55 -11.77 2.67
C PRO A 173 7.86 -13.05 2.18
N PRO A 174 7.30 -13.06 0.95
CA PRO A 174 7.09 -11.93 0.08
C PRO A 174 5.97 -11.07 0.63
N ARG A 175 6.10 -9.76 0.44
CA ARG A 175 4.99 -8.86 0.74
C ARG A 175 3.87 -9.13 -0.27
N ALA A 176 2.69 -9.44 0.24
CA ALA A 176 1.45 -9.42 -0.51
C ALA A 176 0.49 -8.38 0.10
N SER A 177 -0.12 -7.54 -0.72
CA SER A 177 -0.97 -6.44 -0.25
C SER A 177 -2.28 -6.42 -1.00
N MET A 178 -3.38 -6.27 -0.28
CA MET A 178 -4.66 -5.89 -0.88
C MET A 178 -4.50 -4.55 -1.63
N THR A 179 -5.20 -4.43 -2.75
CA THR A 179 -5.31 -3.19 -3.54
C THR A 179 -6.40 -2.27 -2.99
N CYS A 180 -6.49 -1.04 -3.52
CA CYS A 180 -7.49 -0.05 -3.12
C CYS A 180 -8.91 -0.63 -3.11
N VAL A 181 -9.27 -1.34 -4.19
CA VAL A 181 -10.63 -1.87 -4.43
C VAL A 181 -10.94 -3.18 -3.69
N ASN A 182 -9.98 -3.74 -2.95
CA ASN A 182 -10.24 -4.85 -2.03
C ASN A 182 -10.82 -4.36 -0.70
N CYS A 183 -10.58 -3.09 -0.35
CA CYS A 183 -11.06 -2.48 0.89
C CYS A 183 -12.12 -1.39 0.64
N HIS A 184 -11.97 -0.65 -0.47
CA HIS A 184 -12.86 0.45 -0.84
C HIS A 184 -13.79 0.03 -1.98
N ASN A 185 -15.07 0.43 -1.90
CA ASN A 185 -15.96 0.35 -3.04
C ASN A 185 -15.56 1.45 -4.04
N PRO A 186 -15.15 1.15 -5.29
CA PRO A 186 -14.71 2.18 -6.25
C PRO A 186 -15.81 3.20 -6.60
N HIS A 187 -17.09 2.85 -6.43
CA HIS A 187 -18.22 3.76 -6.66
C HIS A 187 -18.63 4.56 -5.43
N ASN A 188 -18.17 4.15 -4.23
CA ASN A 188 -18.35 4.89 -2.98
C ASN A 188 -17.17 4.60 -2.03
N PRO A 189 -15.97 5.19 -2.28
CA PRO A 189 -14.76 4.75 -1.60
C PRO A 189 -14.69 5.14 -0.12
N GLY A 190 -15.45 6.15 0.30
CA GLY A 190 -15.46 6.60 1.69
C GLY A 190 -15.94 5.51 2.64
N PHE A 191 -15.25 5.35 3.77
CA PHE A 191 -15.80 4.56 4.87
C PHE A 191 -16.83 5.39 5.63
N GLU A 192 -17.98 4.79 5.92
CA GLU A 192 -18.97 5.42 6.79
C GLU A 192 -18.39 5.61 8.19
N THR A 193 -18.75 6.74 8.81
CA THR A 193 -18.44 6.98 10.21
C THR A 193 -19.10 5.90 11.04
N ARG A 194 -18.29 5.14 11.76
CA ARG A 194 -18.74 4.10 12.69
C ARG A 194 -17.98 4.21 14.00
N TRP A 195 -18.60 3.76 15.07
CA TRP A 195 -17.90 3.56 16.32
C TRP A 195 -16.75 2.55 16.13
N PRO A 196 -15.62 2.71 16.85
CA PRO A 196 -14.59 1.70 16.87
C PRO A 196 -15.22 0.34 17.21
N ALA A 197 -14.90 -0.68 16.43
CA ALA A 197 -15.30 -2.04 16.76
C ALA A 197 -14.49 -2.50 17.98
N GLY A 198 -14.95 -2.17 19.18
CA GLY A 198 -14.44 -2.74 20.42
C GLY A 198 -14.98 -4.16 20.55
N TYR A 199 -14.10 -5.13 20.81
CA TYR A 199 -14.54 -6.45 21.23
C TYR A 199 -15.19 -6.30 22.61
N ASN A 200 -16.52 -6.27 22.63
CA ASN A 200 -17.30 -6.11 23.85
C ASN A 200 -17.62 -7.51 24.41
N THR A 201 -16.82 -7.93 25.39
CA THR A 201 -16.97 -9.20 26.10
C THR A 201 -18.33 -9.38 26.76
N GLN A 202 -19.00 -8.28 27.17
CA GLN A 202 -20.34 -8.31 27.75
C GLN A 202 -21.42 -8.61 26.69
N LYS A 203 -21.30 -7.99 25.50
CA LYS A 203 -22.19 -8.26 24.36
C LYS A 203 -22.10 -9.70 23.84
N VAL A 204 -20.96 -10.37 24.04
CA VAL A 204 -20.81 -11.79 23.70
C VAL A 204 -21.61 -12.65 24.67
N LYS A 205 -21.47 -12.43 25.98
CA LYS A 205 -22.24 -13.14 27.02
C LYS A 205 -23.75 -12.91 26.89
N GLU A 206 -24.19 -11.73 26.47
CA GLU A 206 -25.61 -11.41 26.23
C GLU A 206 -26.22 -12.13 25.01
N ARG A 207 -25.39 -12.73 24.14
CA ARG A 207 -25.83 -13.44 22.92
C ARG A 207 -25.80 -14.96 23.07
N GLU A 208 -25.27 -15.47 24.20
CA GLU A 208 -25.33 -16.88 24.63
C GLU A 208 -26.64 -17.14 25.37
#